data_AF-A0A6A6ZCZ3-F1
#
_entry.id   AF-A0A6A6ZCZ3-F1
#
_cell.length_a   1.000
_cell.length_b   1.000
_cell.length_c   1.000
_cell.angle_alpha   90.00
_cell.angle_beta   90.00
_cell.angle_gamma   90.00
#
_symmetry.space_group_name_H-M   'P 1'
#
loop_
_entity.id
_entity.type
_entity.pdbx_description
1 polymer ?
#
loop_
_entity_poly.entity_id
_entity_poly.type
_entity_poly.pdbx_seq_one_letter_code
_entity_poly.pdbx_strand_id
1 'polypeptide(L)'
;MEWAVIHERPCTFERLLLDPMMDLLQADSYGVTLLHRLSGQGLVQYMKPLIRRLKCAGIDPFQVDHSLLTPLHYAAGRGLIQGVHCLIALGADVSSKDHHGNTPLHLAAVTGSHWVFAQLAQAGASVNSEGRFGWTPIDQASISQHLHAVEELKRLGS
;
A
#
# COMPACT_ATOMS: atom_id res chain seq x y z
N MET A 1 11.06 -3.63 22.28
CA MET A 1 10.00 -2.64 22.63
C MET A 1 9.18 -2.19 21.41
N GLU A 2 9.26 -2.89 20.27
CA GLU A 2 8.61 -2.48 19.01
C GLU A 2 7.12 -2.85 18.91
N TRP A 3 6.65 -3.86 19.65
CA TRP A 3 5.30 -4.40 19.48
C TRP A 3 4.18 -3.59 20.15
N ALA A 4 4.50 -2.89 21.24
CA ALA A 4 3.54 -2.10 22.02
C ALA A 4 3.18 -0.76 21.36
N VAL A 5 4.04 -0.24 20.49
CA VAL A 5 3.87 1.04 19.79
C VAL A 5 2.80 0.97 18.69
N ILE A 6 2.55 -0.22 18.16
CA ILE A 6 1.78 -0.43 16.92
C ILE A 6 0.28 -0.64 17.20
N HIS A 7 -0.10 -0.94 18.45
CA HIS A 7 -1.48 -1.29 18.84
C HIS A 7 -2.14 -0.27 19.77
N GLU A 8 -1.42 0.74 20.28
CA GLU A 8 -1.96 1.64 21.30
C GLU A 8 -1.88 3.13 20.93
N ARG A 9 -3.06 3.62 20.49
CA ARG A 9 -3.56 5.01 20.49
C ARG A 9 -2.88 6.04 19.56
N PRO A 10 -3.66 6.91 18.89
CA PRO A 10 -3.13 8.01 18.05
C PRO A 10 -2.12 8.92 18.76
N CYS A 11 -2.23 9.08 20.09
CA CYS A 11 -1.39 9.95 20.91
C CYS A 11 0.07 9.49 21.04
N THR A 12 0.36 8.19 20.93
CA THR A 12 1.75 7.69 20.91
C THR A 12 2.45 8.06 19.62
N PHE A 13 1.69 8.21 18.53
CA PHE A 13 2.23 8.51 17.21
C PHE A 13 2.72 9.96 17.07
N GLU A 14 1.98 10.93 17.61
CA GLU A 14 2.44 12.33 17.66
C GLU A 14 3.72 12.47 18.49
N ARG A 15 3.81 11.75 19.62
CA ARG A 15 5.05 11.65 20.41
C ARG A 15 6.19 10.99 19.63
N LEU A 16 5.90 9.95 18.85
CA LEU A 16 6.87 9.26 18.00
C LEU A 16 7.48 10.17 16.93
N LEU A 17 6.66 11.00 16.28
CA LEU A 17 7.14 11.98 15.30
C LEU A 17 8.02 13.06 15.95
N LEU A 18 7.84 13.32 17.24
CA LEU A 18 8.58 14.33 18.01
C LEU A 18 9.83 13.79 18.71
N ASP A 19 9.98 12.46 18.83
CA ASP A 19 11.16 11.85 19.48
C ASP A 19 12.33 11.77 18.48
N PRO A 20 13.41 12.55 18.67
CA PRO A 20 14.57 12.56 17.79
C PRO A 20 15.43 11.29 17.89
N MET A 21 15.22 10.47 18.92
CA MET A 21 16.11 9.36 19.28
C MET A 21 15.68 8.01 18.68
N MET A 22 14.49 7.93 18.08
CA MET A 22 14.03 6.72 17.43
C MET A 22 14.28 6.78 15.92
N ASP A 23 14.98 5.79 15.39
CA ASP A 23 15.37 5.71 13.98
C ASP A 23 14.18 5.28 13.08
N LEU A 24 13.06 5.98 13.22
CA LEU A 24 11.80 5.74 12.52
C LEU A 24 11.88 5.92 11.00
N LEU A 25 13.01 6.46 10.52
CA LEU A 25 13.26 6.69 9.11
C LEU A 25 13.92 5.47 8.43
N GLN A 26 14.53 4.57 9.20
CA GLN A 26 15.09 3.34 8.66
C GLN A 26 14.05 2.24 8.53
N ALA A 27 14.30 1.33 7.60
CA ALA A 27 13.58 0.08 7.52
C ALA A 27 13.99 -0.86 8.67
N ASP A 28 13.06 -1.73 9.10
CA ASP A 28 13.39 -2.82 10.00
C ASP A 28 14.19 -3.94 9.28
N SER A 29 14.44 -5.04 9.98
CA SER A 29 15.13 -6.21 9.43
C SER A 29 14.41 -6.91 8.27
N TYR A 30 13.17 -6.51 7.94
CA TYR A 30 12.39 -7.01 6.81
C TYR A 30 12.25 -5.98 5.67
N GLY A 31 12.93 -4.83 5.76
CA GLY A 31 12.78 -3.74 4.78
C GLY A 31 11.54 -2.88 5.03
N VAL A 32 10.78 -3.13 6.09
CA VAL A 32 9.49 -2.47 6.36
C VAL A 32 9.72 -1.13 7.02
N THR A 33 9.57 -0.06 6.24
CA THR A 33 9.58 1.33 6.75
C THR A 33 8.33 1.68 7.53
N LEU A 34 8.39 2.77 8.30
CA LEU A 34 7.22 3.34 8.96
C LEU A 34 6.07 3.65 7.99
N LEU A 35 6.37 4.05 6.75
CA LEU A 35 5.33 4.36 5.76
C LEU A 35 4.53 3.11 5.36
N HIS A 36 5.17 1.93 5.26
CA HIS A 36 4.46 0.67 5.01
C HIS A 36 3.42 0.40 6.10
N ARG A 37 3.80 0.54 7.37
CA ARG A 37 2.90 0.30 8.52
C ARG A 37 1.75 1.29 8.56
N LEU A 38 2.04 2.58 8.37
CA LEU A 38 1.01 3.62 8.28
C LEU A 38 0.01 3.32 7.16
N SER A 39 0.51 2.86 6.02
CA SER A 39 -0.30 2.48 4.86
C SER A 39 -1.18 1.28 5.14
N GLY A 40 -0.62 0.27 5.80
CA GLY A 40 -1.37 -0.87 6.31
C GLY A 40 -2.32 -0.54 7.45
N GLN A 41 -2.24 0.62 8.13
CA GLN A 41 -3.17 0.98 9.20
C GLN A 41 -4.19 2.05 8.81
N GLY A 42 -4.01 2.70 7.65
CA GLY A 42 -4.90 3.76 7.19
C GLY A 42 -4.68 5.08 7.93
N LEU A 43 -3.53 5.24 8.59
CA LEU A 43 -3.17 6.43 9.37
C LEU A 43 -2.66 7.56 8.47
N VAL A 44 -3.52 8.01 7.55
CA VAL A 44 -3.20 8.95 6.46
C VAL A 44 -2.70 10.31 6.95
N GLN A 45 -3.13 10.75 8.12
CA GLN A 45 -2.74 12.04 8.71
C GLN A 45 -1.22 12.17 8.93
N TYR A 46 -0.52 11.03 9.05
CA TYR A 46 0.92 10.99 9.29
C TYR A 46 1.75 10.71 8.04
N MET A 47 1.15 10.26 6.94
CA MET A 47 1.88 9.88 5.72
C MET A 47 2.57 11.06 5.06
N LYS A 48 1.84 12.15 4.82
CA LYS A 48 2.36 13.37 4.18
C LYS A 48 3.53 14.01 4.93
N PRO A 49 3.46 14.25 6.27
CA PRO A 49 4.60 14.79 7.01
C PRO A 49 5.77 13.81 7.03
N LEU A 50 5.53 12.50 7.16
CA LEU A 50 6.60 11.50 7.11
C LEU A 50 7.32 11.47 5.76
N ILE A 51 6.58 11.46 4.64
CA ILE A 51 7.15 11.47 3.28
C ILE A 51 8.04 12.69 3.07
N ARG A 52 7.64 13.86 3.59
CA ARG A 52 8.48 15.08 3.54
C ARG A 52 9.80 14.87 4.30
N ARG A 53 9.76 14.30 5.50
CA ARG A 53 10.97 14.03 6.30
C ARG A 53 11.89 13.01 5.64
N LEU A 54 11.33 11.92 5.09
CA LEU A 54 12.08 10.90 4.36
C LEU A 54 12.82 11.52 3.16
N LYS A 55 12.12 12.34 2.35
CA LYS A 55 12.74 13.06 1.23
C LYS A 55 13.84 14.03 1.68
N CYS A 56 13.64 14.78 2.78
CA CYS A 56 14.70 15.66 3.33
C CYS A 56 15.92 14.88 3.83
N ALA A 57 15.73 13.65 4.32
CA ALA A 57 16.80 12.76 4.75
C ALA A 57 17.47 12.01 3.58
N GLY A 58 17.02 12.21 2.34
CA GLY A 58 17.52 11.50 1.17
C GLY A 58 17.06 10.04 1.06
N ILE A 59 16.03 9.66 1.81
CA ILE A 59 15.46 8.31 1.82
C ILE A 59 14.24 8.30 0.88
N ASP A 60 14.17 7.31 -0.02
CA ASP A 60 13.00 7.13 -0.87
C ASP A 60 11.79 6.67 -0.02
N PRO A 61 10.72 7.47 0.09
CA PRO A 61 9.56 7.08 0.88
C PRO A 61 8.84 5.85 0.34
N PHE A 62 8.90 5.61 -0.98
CA PHE A 62 8.17 4.53 -1.64
C PHE A 62 9.04 3.29 -1.87
N GLN A 63 10.18 3.20 -1.19
CA GLN A 63 11.01 1.99 -1.21
C GLN A 63 10.19 0.75 -0.86
N VAL A 64 10.63 -0.37 -1.39
CA VAL A 64 10.00 -1.66 -1.14
C VAL A 64 10.58 -2.36 0.09
N ASP A 65 9.80 -3.27 0.67
CA ASP A 65 10.29 -4.23 1.65
C ASP A 65 11.05 -5.41 0.99
N HIS A 66 11.47 -6.40 1.80
CA HIS A 66 12.16 -7.60 1.29
C HIS A 66 11.29 -8.48 0.36
N SER A 67 9.97 -8.30 0.36
CA SER A 67 9.02 -8.97 -0.54
C SER A 67 8.70 -8.13 -1.77
N LEU A 68 9.42 -7.02 -1.98
CA LEU A 68 9.17 -6.03 -3.03
C LEU A 68 7.81 -5.33 -2.91
N LEU A 69 7.20 -5.34 -1.73
CA LEU A 69 5.94 -4.64 -1.46
C LEU A 69 6.24 -3.17 -1.19
N THR A 70 5.54 -2.28 -1.90
CA THR A 70 5.54 -0.84 -1.62
C THR A 70 4.51 -0.49 -0.55
N PRO A 71 4.54 0.72 0.05
CA PRO A 71 3.48 1.16 0.94
C PRO A 71 2.08 1.13 0.30
N LEU A 72 1.99 1.32 -1.03
CA LEU A 72 0.74 1.22 -1.78
C LEU A 72 0.19 -0.21 -1.80
N HIS A 73 1.05 -1.23 -1.88
CA HIS A 73 0.63 -2.63 -1.76
C HIS A 73 -0.02 -2.90 -0.40
N TYR A 74 0.54 -2.38 0.70
CA TYR A 74 -0.03 -2.52 2.03
C TYR A 74 -1.41 -1.86 2.17
N ALA A 75 -1.58 -0.65 1.62
CA ALA A 75 -2.88 0.02 1.66
C ALA A 75 -3.93 -0.71 0.78
N ALA A 76 -3.53 -1.12 -0.42
CA ALA A 76 -4.41 -1.79 -1.37
C ALA A 76 -4.83 -3.19 -0.89
N GLY A 77 -3.88 -4.00 -0.40
CA GLY A 77 -4.13 -5.33 0.16
C GLY A 77 -4.91 -5.34 1.47
N ARG A 78 -5.22 -4.17 2.04
CA ARG A 78 -6.17 -4.04 3.16
C ARG A 78 -7.45 -3.28 2.79
N GLY A 79 -7.62 -2.93 1.51
CA GLY A 79 -8.80 -2.21 1.02
C GLY A 79 -8.91 -0.76 1.54
N LEU A 80 -7.81 -0.15 2.00
CA LEU A 80 -7.81 1.16 2.67
C LEU A 80 -7.82 2.31 1.67
N ILE A 81 -9.02 2.68 1.21
CA ILE A 81 -9.22 3.69 0.14
C ILE A 81 -8.54 5.03 0.41
N GLN A 82 -8.60 5.52 1.65
CA GLN A 82 -7.98 6.80 2.02
C GLN A 82 -6.44 6.72 1.93
N GLY A 83 -5.86 5.59 2.33
CA GLY A 83 -4.42 5.33 2.23
C GLY A 83 -3.97 5.25 0.77
N VAL A 84 -4.72 4.51 -0.05
CA VAL A 84 -4.47 4.40 -1.50
C VAL A 84 -4.52 5.78 -2.16
N HIS A 85 -5.58 6.54 -1.94
CA HIS A 85 -5.72 7.88 -2.51
C HIS A 85 -4.59 8.81 -2.06
N CYS A 86 -4.24 8.80 -0.77
CA CYS A 86 -3.14 9.62 -0.25
C CYS A 86 -1.79 9.28 -0.89
N LEU A 87 -1.46 7.99 -1.00
CA LEU A 87 -0.18 7.54 -1.57
C LEU A 87 -0.08 7.86 -3.07
N ILE A 88 -1.16 7.64 -3.84
CA ILE A 88 -1.21 8.00 -5.27
C ILE A 88 -1.03 9.52 -5.43
N ALA A 89 -1.74 10.33 -4.65
CA ALA A 89 -1.61 11.78 -4.69
C ALA A 89 -0.21 12.29 -4.30
N LEU A 90 0.57 11.48 -3.57
CA LEU A 90 1.94 11.78 -3.17
C LEU A 90 2.99 11.17 -4.13
N GLY A 91 2.56 10.54 -5.22
CA GLY A 91 3.41 10.04 -6.30
C GLY A 91 3.82 8.57 -6.18
N ALA A 92 3.06 7.74 -5.46
CA ALA A 92 3.30 6.31 -5.44
C ALA A 92 3.07 5.68 -6.82
N ASP A 93 3.96 4.78 -7.22
CA ASP A 93 3.82 4.02 -8.46
C ASP A 93 2.75 2.93 -8.31
N VAL A 94 1.73 2.97 -9.17
CA VAL A 94 0.61 2.03 -9.20
C VAL A 94 0.93 0.74 -9.98
N SER A 95 2.05 0.72 -10.70
CA SER A 95 2.50 -0.39 -11.55
C SER A 95 3.58 -1.27 -10.93
N SER A 96 4.09 -0.87 -9.76
CA SER A 96 5.11 -1.63 -9.02
C SER A 96 4.65 -3.07 -8.80
N LYS A 97 5.59 -4.01 -8.99
CA LYS A 97 5.34 -5.44 -8.83
C LYS A 97 6.07 -5.97 -7.60
N ASP A 98 5.36 -6.75 -6.80
CA ASP A 98 5.94 -7.49 -5.68
C ASP A 98 6.78 -8.70 -6.16
N HIS A 99 7.32 -9.47 -5.22
CA HIS A 99 8.08 -10.68 -5.53
C HIS A 99 7.28 -11.74 -6.32
N HIS A 100 5.95 -11.72 -6.28
CA HIS A 100 5.07 -12.61 -7.03
C HIS A 100 4.61 -11.98 -8.36
N GLY A 101 5.15 -10.81 -8.73
CA GLY A 101 4.73 -10.08 -9.92
C GLY A 101 3.39 -9.38 -9.78
N ASN A 102 2.77 -9.42 -8.59
CA ASN A 102 1.49 -8.81 -8.32
C ASN A 102 1.65 -7.30 -8.19
N THR A 103 0.72 -6.56 -8.79
CA THR A 103 0.58 -5.11 -8.58
C THR A 103 -0.30 -4.82 -7.37
N PRO A 104 -0.37 -3.56 -6.87
CA PRO A 104 -1.32 -3.21 -5.81
C PRO A 104 -2.77 -3.58 -6.13
N LEU A 105 -3.14 -3.55 -7.43
CA LEU A 105 -4.47 -3.93 -7.88
C LEU A 105 -4.78 -5.43 -7.69
N HIS A 106 -3.78 -6.31 -7.85
CA HIS A 106 -3.95 -7.74 -7.54
C HIS A 106 -4.28 -7.94 -6.06
N LEU A 107 -3.55 -7.25 -5.17
CA LEU A 107 -3.80 -7.37 -3.73
C LEU A 107 -5.15 -6.78 -3.32
N ALA A 108 -5.55 -5.67 -3.94
CA ALA A 108 -6.90 -5.15 -3.76
C ALA A 108 -7.94 -6.20 -4.17
N ALA A 109 -7.72 -6.91 -5.27
CA ALA A 109 -8.67 -7.87 -5.83
C ALA A 109 -8.94 -9.04 -4.86
N VAL A 110 -7.90 -9.47 -4.14
CA VAL A 110 -8.01 -10.47 -3.05
C VAL A 110 -8.91 -9.99 -1.90
N THR A 111 -9.02 -8.68 -1.66
CA THR A 111 -9.90 -8.12 -0.60
C THR A 111 -11.31 -7.76 -1.08
N GLY A 112 -11.54 -7.78 -2.39
CA GLY A 112 -12.82 -7.37 -2.99
C GLY A 112 -13.15 -5.88 -2.87
N SER A 113 -12.18 -5.02 -2.56
CA SER A 113 -12.42 -3.58 -2.33
C SER A 113 -12.61 -2.79 -3.63
N HIS A 114 -13.86 -2.74 -4.11
CA HIS A 114 -14.23 -2.10 -5.37
C HIS A 114 -13.81 -0.62 -5.50
N TRP A 115 -13.86 0.16 -4.42
CA TRP A 115 -13.40 1.55 -4.44
C TRP A 115 -11.90 1.66 -4.73
N VAL A 116 -11.11 0.71 -4.25
CA VAL A 116 -9.65 0.68 -4.49
C VAL A 116 -9.37 0.35 -5.96
N PHE A 117 -10.15 -0.51 -6.62
CA PHE A 117 -9.98 -0.79 -8.06
C PHE A 117 -10.18 0.46 -8.89
N ALA A 118 -11.29 1.16 -8.65
CA ALA A 118 -11.62 2.37 -9.39
C ALA A 118 -10.52 3.42 -9.22
N GLN A 119 -10.02 3.63 -8.00
CA GLN A 119 -8.93 4.59 -7.77
C GLN A 119 -7.61 4.19 -8.43
N LEU A 120 -7.20 2.92 -8.32
CA LEU A 120 -5.97 2.45 -8.96
C LEU A 120 -6.07 2.51 -10.49
N ALA A 121 -7.21 2.11 -11.06
CA ALA A 121 -7.45 2.18 -12.51
C ALA A 121 -7.48 3.63 -13.02
N GLN A 122 -8.13 4.54 -12.30
CA GLN A 122 -8.12 5.98 -12.61
C GLN A 122 -6.70 6.58 -12.56
N ALA A 123 -5.85 6.05 -11.68
CA ALA A 123 -4.44 6.43 -11.59
C ALA A 123 -3.55 5.76 -12.65
N GLY A 124 -4.13 4.99 -13.58
CA GLY A 124 -3.41 4.35 -14.69
C GLY A 124 -2.90 2.93 -14.41
N ALA A 125 -3.34 2.28 -13.33
CA ALA A 125 -3.00 0.88 -13.09
C ALA A 125 -3.63 -0.01 -14.18
N SER A 126 -2.83 -0.86 -14.81
CA SER A 126 -3.33 -1.83 -15.78
C SER A 126 -4.12 -2.93 -15.07
N VAL A 127 -5.42 -3.00 -15.37
CA VAL A 127 -6.37 -3.99 -14.85
C VAL A 127 -6.14 -5.41 -15.35
N ASN A 128 -5.39 -5.54 -16.46
CA ASN A 128 -5.03 -6.81 -17.08
C ASN A 128 -3.55 -7.17 -16.86
N SER A 129 -2.88 -6.53 -15.90
CA SER A 129 -1.49 -6.85 -15.58
C SER A 129 -1.38 -8.31 -15.14
N GLU A 130 -0.43 -9.06 -15.68
CA GLU A 130 -0.18 -10.42 -15.24
C GLU A 130 0.88 -10.46 -14.13
N GLY A 131 0.56 -11.22 -13.08
CA GLY A 131 1.52 -11.67 -12.07
C GLY A 131 2.47 -12.74 -12.62
N ARG A 132 3.37 -13.22 -11.77
CA ARG A 132 4.39 -14.23 -12.14
C ARG A 132 3.78 -15.53 -12.67
N PHE A 133 2.59 -15.90 -12.19
CA PHE A 133 1.89 -17.12 -12.58
C PHE A 133 0.89 -16.90 -13.73
N GLY A 134 0.94 -15.75 -14.40
CA GLY A 134 -0.03 -15.38 -15.45
C GLY A 134 -1.40 -15.00 -14.91
N TRP A 135 -1.58 -14.97 -13.58
CA TRP A 135 -2.83 -14.54 -12.96
C TRP A 135 -2.96 -13.03 -13.02
N THR A 136 -4.13 -12.60 -13.45
CA THR A 136 -4.55 -11.20 -13.47
C THR A 136 -5.26 -10.82 -12.17
N PRO A 137 -5.53 -9.53 -11.91
CA PRO A 137 -6.36 -9.12 -10.78
C PRO A 137 -7.75 -9.77 -10.79
N ILE A 138 -8.35 -9.99 -11.96
CA ILE A 138 -9.65 -10.66 -12.05
C ILE A 138 -9.58 -12.15 -11.67
N ASP A 139 -8.47 -12.84 -12.00
CA ASP A 139 -8.25 -14.22 -11.57
C ASP A 139 -8.15 -14.30 -10.04
N GLN A 140 -7.42 -13.35 -9.43
CA GLN A 140 -7.32 -13.24 -7.97
C GLN A 140 -8.70 -13.03 -7.31
N ALA A 141 -9.49 -12.07 -7.82
CA ALA A 141 -10.86 -11.85 -7.33
C ALA A 141 -11.76 -13.09 -7.49
N SER A 142 -11.57 -13.86 -8.58
CA SER A 142 -12.33 -15.09 -8.84
C SER A 142 -11.95 -16.20 -7.86
N ILE A 143 -10.65 -16.41 -7.62
CA ILE A 143 -10.13 -17.39 -6.65
C ILE A 143 -10.59 -17.04 -5.23
N SER A 144 -10.59 -15.75 -4.88
CA SER A 144 -11.08 -15.23 -3.60
C SER A 144 -12.60 -15.18 -3.48
N GLN A 145 -13.35 -15.62 -4.51
CA GLN A 145 -14.83 -15.65 -4.54
C GLN A 145 -15.50 -14.27 -4.35
N HIS A 146 -14.83 -13.20 -4.80
CA HIS A 146 -15.37 -11.84 -4.77
C HIS A 146 -16.09 -11.51 -6.07
N LEU A 147 -17.31 -12.03 -6.24
CA LEU A 147 -18.13 -11.85 -7.45
C LEU A 147 -18.28 -10.38 -7.88
N HIS A 148 -18.59 -9.48 -6.95
CA HIS A 148 -18.73 -8.06 -7.26
C HIS A 148 -17.40 -7.42 -7.72
N ALA A 149 -16.27 -7.90 -7.21
CA ALA A 149 -14.96 -7.45 -7.65
C ALA A 149 -14.64 -7.92 -9.07
N VAL A 150 -15.02 -9.15 -9.41
CA VAL A 150 -14.91 -9.69 -10.77
C VAL A 150 -15.72 -8.84 -11.75
N GLU A 151 -16.97 -8.51 -11.41
CA GLU A 151 -17.83 -7.67 -12.26
C GLU A 151 -17.28 -6.25 -12.44
N GLU A 152 -16.79 -5.64 -11.36
CA GLU A 152 -16.16 -4.31 -11.41
C GLU A 152 -14.90 -4.33 -12.26
N LEU A 153 -13.99 -5.29 -12.05
CA LEU A 153 -12.74 -5.40 -12.80
C LEU A 153 -12.99 -5.69 -14.28
N LYS A 154 -14.02 -6.50 -14.62
CA LYS A 154 -14.45 -6.69 -16.02
C LYS A 154 -14.88 -5.37 -16.66
N ARG A 155 -15.66 -4.55 -15.94
CA ARG A 155 -16.11 -3.24 -16.44
C ARG A 155 -14.97 -2.22 -16.55
N LEU A 156 -13.97 -2.29 -15.68
CA LEU A 156 -12.79 -1.42 -15.76
C LEU A 156 -11.82 -1.83 -16.88
N GLY A 157 -11.86 -3.08 -17.34
CA GLY A 157 -11.02 -3.61 -18.41
C GLY A 157 -11.66 -3.73 -19.79
N SER A 158 -12.94 -3.40 -19.92
CA SER A 158 -13.68 -3.33 -21.20
C SER A 158 -13.50 -1.98 -21.89
#